data_AF-A0A1B7NBY3-F1
#
_entry.id   AF-A0A1B7NBY3-F1
#
_cell.length_a   1.000
_cell.length_b   1.000
_cell.length_c   1.000
_cell.angle_alpha   90.00
_cell.angle_beta   90.00
_cell.angle_gamma   90.00
#
_symmetry.space_group_name_H-M   'P 1'
#
loop_
_entity.id
_entity.type
_entity.pdbx_description
1 polymer ?
#
loop_
_entity_poly.entity_id
_entity_poly.type
_entity_poly.pdbx_seq_one_letter_code
_entity_poly.pdbx_strand_id
1 'polypeptide(L)'
;MMWFRKMYLPDPATWTEPDNSPIFASDAALAKVPPAFVCVCELDLLRDEGIAYGEKLKSLGVKVDIKVYPGAPHQILGMDAALKVGKQQADDAIKAVGDAFRAAPDGDAKSL
;
A
#
# COMPACT_ATOMS: atom_id res chain seq x y z
N MET A 1 -9.36 -13.68 5.47
CA MET A 1 -8.51 -14.03 4.30
C MET A 1 -7.86 -15.41 4.33
N MET A 2 -8.20 -16.30 5.29
CA MET A 2 -7.45 -17.56 5.43
C MET A 2 -7.57 -18.54 4.27
N TRP A 3 -8.68 -18.52 3.53
CA TRP A 3 -8.82 -19.36 2.33
C TRP A 3 -7.81 -18.97 1.25
N PHE A 4 -7.73 -17.68 0.88
CA PHE A 4 -6.71 -17.17 -0.07
C PHE A 4 -5.29 -17.46 0.40
N ARG A 5 -5.02 -17.21 1.69
CA ARG A 5 -3.70 -17.47 2.26
C ARG A 5 -3.32 -18.96 2.17
N LYS A 6 -4.22 -19.90 2.46
CA LYS A 6 -3.92 -21.34 2.35
C LYS A 6 -3.70 -21.80 0.90
N MET A 7 -4.32 -21.12 -0.07
CA MET A 7 -4.11 -21.42 -1.49
C MET A 7 -2.76 -20.90 -1.98
N TYR A 8 -2.34 -19.71 -1.54
CA TYR A 8 -1.09 -19.08 -1.98
C TYR A 8 0.13 -19.53 -1.15
N LEU A 9 -0.03 -19.65 0.17
CA LEU A 9 1.00 -19.98 1.16
C LEU A 9 0.52 -21.17 2.03
N PRO A 10 0.53 -22.40 1.48
CA PRO A 10 0.01 -23.56 2.17
C PRO A 10 0.83 -23.94 3.42
N ASP A 11 2.12 -23.57 3.47
CA ASP A 11 3.00 -23.80 4.61
C ASP A 11 2.99 -22.61 5.59
N PRO A 12 2.43 -22.76 6.81
CA PRO A 12 2.42 -21.70 7.82
C PRO A 12 3.80 -21.22 8.26
N ALA A 13 4.84 -22.03 8.14
CA ALA A 13 6.20 -21.63 8.52
C ALA A 13 6.71 -20.45 7.67
N THR A 14 6.19 -20.32 6.44
CA THR A 14 6.61 -19.27 5.50
C THR A 14 5.83 -17.96 5.64
N TRP A 15 4.81 -17.91 6.50
CA TRP A 15 3.87 -16.79 6.53
C TRP A 15 4.51 -15.46 6.94
N THR A 16 5.58 -15.49 7.73
CA THR A 16 6.32 -14.31 8.19
C THR A 16 7.52 -13.96 7.32
N GLU A 17 7.80 -14.72 6.27
CA GLU A 17 8.88 -14.41 5.36
C GLU A 17 8.64 -13.04 4.69
N PRO A 18 9.67 -12.19 4.53
CA PRO A 18 9.50 -10.83 4.01
C PRO A 18 8.80 -10.73 2.65
N ASP A 19 9.00 -11.70 1.76
CA ASP A 19 8.35 -11.73 0.44
C ASP A 19 6.83 -12.01 0.53
N ASN A 20 6.38 -12.60 1.63
CA ASN A 20 4.99 -12.95 1.89
C ASN A 20 4.29 -11.92 2.78
N SER A 21 5.02 -11.37 3.76
CA SER A 21 4.53 -10.41 4.74
C SER A 21 5.59 -9.30 4.92
N PRO A 22 5.61 -8.27 4.05
CA PRO A 22 6.67 -7.26 3.98
C PRO A 22 6.93 -6.49 5.27
N ILE A 23 5.97 -6.45 6.19
CA ILE A 23 6.13 -5.83 7.51
C ILE A 23 7.26 -6.48 8.34
N PHE A 24 7.62 -7.74 8.05
CA PHE A 24 8.71 -8.46 8.71
C PHE A 24 10.07 -8.30 8.02
N ALA A 25 10.16 -7.56 6.91
CA ALA A 25 11.44 -7.21 6.32
C ALA A 25 12.30 -6.40 7.32
N SER A 26 13.62 -6.48 7.15
CA SER A 26 14.56 -5.72 7.98
C SER A 26 14.35 -4.22 7.82
N ASP A 27 14.55 -3.47 8.91
CA ASP A 27 14.39 -2.02 8.89
C ASP A 27 15.34 -1.35 7.87
N ALA A 28 16.54 -1.90 7.68
CA ALA A 28 17.48 -1.43 6.67
C ALA A 28 16.99 -1.63 5.22
N ALA A 29 16.17 -2.65 4.97
CA ALA A 29 15.53 -2.84 3.66
C ALA A 29 14.32 -1.90 3.51
N LEU A 30 13.48 -1.81 4.56
CA LEU A 30 12.29 -0.96 4.55
C LEU A 30 12.62 0.53 4.46
N ALA A 31 13.71 1.00 5.05
CA ALA A 31 14.17 2.39 4.94
C ALA A 31 14.58 2.80 3.50
N LYS A 32 14.77 1.82 2.60
CA LYS A 32 15.22 2.06 1.22
C LYS A 32 14.09 1.98 0.18
N VAL A 33 12.85 1.69 0.59
CA VAL A 33 11.72 1.65 -0.35
C VAL A 33 11.41 3.08 -0.86
N PRO A 34 10.84 3.22 -2.07
CA PRO A 34 10.45 4.52 -2.59
C PRO A 34 9.35 5.17 -1.72
N PRO A 35 9.12 6.49 -1.86
CA PRO A 35 7.95 7.15 -1.29
C PRO A 35 6.66 6.40 -1.65
N ALA A 36 5.75 6.27 -0.68
CA ALA A 36 4.57 5.44 -0.82
C ALA A 36 3.27 6.21 -0.53
N PHE A 37 2.22 5.86 -1.27
CA PHE A 37 0.85 6.18 -0.92
C PHE A 37 0.14 4.89 -0.48
N VAL A 38 -0.26 4.82 0.78
CA VAL A 38 -0.94 3.66 1.36
C VAL A 38 -2.39 4.05 1.60
N CYS A 39 -3.31 3.46 0.82
CA CYS A 39 -4.73 3.65 1.00
C CYS A 39 -5.37 2.42 1.63
N VAL A 40 -6.25 2.64 2.61
CA VAL A 40 -7.00 1.58 3.30
C VAL A 40 -8.47 1.97 3.44
N CYS A 41 -9.34 0.98 3.54
CA CYS A 41 -10.78 1.19 3.70
C CYS A 41 -11.19 1.00 5.17
N GLU A 42 -12.14 1.80 5.68
CA GLU A 42 -12.52 1.74 7.10
C GLU A 42 -13.14 0.39 7.51
N LEU A 43 -13.96 -0.21 6.63
CA LEU A 43 -14.69 -1.46 6.86
C LEU A 43 -13.97 -2.66 6.22
N ASP A 44 -12.66 -2.72 6.42
CA ASP A 44 -11.79 -3.73 5.80
C ASP A 44 -10.97 -4.49 6.85
N LEU A 45 -10.94 -5.82 6.70
CA LEU A 45 -10.13 -6.70 7.55
C LEU A 45 -8.63 -6.44 7.42
N LEU A 46 -8.19 -5.86 6.29
CA LEU A 46 -6.78 -5.57 6.02
C LEU A 46 -6.37 -4.14 6.41
N ARG A 47 -7.31 -3.35 6.96
CA ARG A 47 -7.08 -1.94 7.29
C ARG A 47 -5.90 -1.76 8.25
N ASP A 48 -5.92 -2.48 9.36
CA ASP A 48 -4.99 -2.24 10.46
C ASP A 48 -3.56 -2.67 10.08
N GLU A 49 -3.40 -3.75 9.32
CA GLU A 49 -2.09 -4.17 8.81
C GLU A 49 -1.53 -3.20 7.75
N GLY A 50 -2.39 -2.64 6.89
CA GLY A 50 -1.99 -1.60 5.94
C GLY A 50 -1.52 -0.32 6.64
N ILE A 51 -2.25 0.13 7.67
CA ILE A 51 -1.83 1.26 8.52
C ILE A 51 -0.52 0.96 9.23
N ALA A 52 -0.40 -0.22 9.85
CA ALA A 52 0.81 -0.61 10.57
C ALA A 52 2.05 -0.63 9.65
N TYR A 53 1.92 -1.13 8.42
CA TYR A 53 3.00 -1.09 7.44
C TYR A 53 3.39 0.34 7.07
N GLY A 54 2.42 1.19 6.74
CA GLY A 54 2.69 2.60 6.40
C GLY A 54 3.34 3.37 7.55
N GLU A 55 2.88 3.17 8.79
CA GLU A 55 3.47 3.81 9.97
C GLU A 55 4.88 3.28 10.26
N LYS A 56 5.14 1.99 10.05
CA LYS A 56 6.51 1.43 10.14
C LYS A 56 7.43 2.13 9.14
N LEU A 57 7.01 2.28 7.88
CA LEU A 57 7.80 2.98 6.86
C LEU A 57 8.06 4.44 7.24
N LYS A 58 7.06 5.18 7.74
CA LYS A 58 7.24 6.56 8.24
C LYS A 58 8.28 6.64 9.35
N SER A 59 8.24 5.69 10.31
CA SER A 59 9.18 5.66 11.43
C SER A 59 10.63 5.47 10.99
N LEU A 60 10.84 4.88 9.81
CA LEU A 60 12.14 4.65 9.18
C LEU A 60 12.55 5.79 8.23
N GLY A 61 11.82 6.90 8.22
CA GLY A 61 12.13 8.09 7.42
C GLY A 61 11.63 8.05 5.98
N VAL A 62 10.86 7.02 5.59
CA VAL A 62 10.25 6.97 4.25
C VAL A 62 9.11 7.98 4.17
N LYS A 63 9.05 8.74 3.08
CA LYS A 63 7.91 9.64 2.80
C LYS A 63 6.69 8.78 2.47
N VAL A 64 5.76 8.66 3.42
CA VAL A 64 4.52 7.91 3.24
C VAL A 64 3.31 8.77 3.56
N ASP A 65 2.34 8.77 2.66
CA ASP A 65 0.99 9.27 2.92
C ASP A 65 0.06 8.08 3.16
N ILE A 66 -0.69 8.10 4.27
CA ILE A 66 -1.63 7.04 4.64
C ILE A 66 -3.02 7.64 4.68
N LYS A 67 -3.94 7.07 3.89
CA LYS A 67 -5.30 7.56 3.79
C LYS A 67 -6.32 6.47 4.09
N VAL A 68 -7.20 6.73 5.05
CA VAL A 68 -8.34 5.89 5.38
C VAL A 68 -9.58 6.43 4.68
N TYR A 69 -10.32 5.57 3.98
CA TYR A 69 -11.57 5.92 3.31
C TYR A 69 -12.77 5.49 4.16
N PRO A 70 -13.51 6.44 4.78
CA PRO A 70 -14.61 6.14 5.68
C PRO A 70 -15.77 5.41 5.00
N GLY A 71 -16.38 4.47 5.71
CA GLY A 71 -17.53 3.66 5.26
C GLY A 71 -17.23 2.73 4.08
N ALA A 72 -16.00 2.71 3.56
CA ALA A 72 -15.64 1.90 2.41
C ALA A 72 -15.31 0.46 2.82
N PRO A 73 -15.76 -0.55 2.04
CA PRO A 73 -15.24 -1.92 2.12
C PRO A 73 -13.97 -2.07 1.25
N HIS A 74 -13.31 -3.24 1.35
CA HIS A 74 -12.04 -3.53 0.68
C HIS A 74 -12.00 -3.23 -0.84
N GLN A 75 -13.03 -3.64 -1.59
CA GLN A 75 -13.01 -3.62 -3.07
C GLN A 75 -13.43 -2.27 -3.70
N ILE A 76 -13.47 -1.19 -2.92
CA ILE A 76 -14.13 0.05 -3.34
C ILE A 76 -13.42 0.76 -4.51
N LEU A 77 -12.11 0.58 -4.67
CA LEU A 77 -11.32 1.18 -5.76
C LEU A 77 -11.85 0.81 -7.14
N GLY A 78 -12.29 -0.44 -7.32
CA GLY A 78 -12.85 -0.93 -8.59
C GLY A 78 -14.30 -0.52 -8.84
N MET A 79 -14.91 0.26 -7.95
CA MET A 79 -16.31 0.71 -8.03
C MET A 79 -16.42 2.22 -8.29
N ASP A 80 -15.39 2.83 -8.88
CA ASP A 80 -15.29 4.26 -9.13
C ASP A 80 -16.44 4.85 -9.97
N ALA A 81 -16.95 4.09 -10.94
CA ALA A 81 -18.10 4.48 -11.74
C ALA A 81 -19.43 4.49 -10.96
N ALA A 82 -19.52 3.72 -9.86
CA ALA A 82 -20.76 3.51 -9.11
C ALA A 82 -20.80 4.27 -7.78
N LEU A 83 -19.66 4.41 -7.11
CA LEU A 83 -19.58 4.91 -5.73
C LEU A 83 -18.61 6.08 -5.63
N LYS A 84 -19.09 7.20 -5.06
CA LYS A 84 -18.31 8.43 -4.90
C LYS A 84 -16.99 8.22 -4.16
N VAL A 85 -16.99 7.38 -3.11
CA VAL A 85 -15.79 7.04 -2.35
C VAL A 85 -14.80 6.21 -3.17
N GLY A 86 -15.28 5.34 -4.07
CA GLY A 86 -14.44 4.62 -5.02
C GLY A 86 -13.78 5.56 -6.01
N LYS A 87 -14.55 6.51 -6.55
CA LYS A 87 -14.01 7.58 -7.41
C LYS A 87 -12.97 8.41 -6.69
N GLN A 88 -13.24 8.80 -5.45
CA GLN A 88 -12.28 9.55 -4.65
C GLN A 88 -10.97 8.77 -4.44
N GLN A 89 -11.05 7.48 -4.09
CA GLN A 89 -9.86 6.65 -3.92
C GLN A 89 -9.04 6.53 -5.21
N ALA A 90 -9.72 6.36 -6.35
CA ALA A 90 -9.06 6.31 -7.65
C ALA A 90 -8.38 7.64 -8.00
N ASP A 91 -9.09 8.77 -7.85
CA ASP A 91 -8.57 10.11 -8.14
C ASP A 91 -7.34 10.43 -7.26
N ASP A 92 -7.39 10.08 -5.97
CA ASP A 92 -6.27 10.26 -5.04
C ASP A 92 -5.06 9.39 -5.40
N ALA A 93 -5.28 8.13 -5.78
CA ALA A 93 -4.20 7.24 -6.23
C ALA A 93 -3.55 7.74 -7.53
N ILE A 94 -4.36 8.17 -8.50
CA ILE A 94 -3.88 8.77 -9.76
C ILE A 94 -3.06 10.02 -9.47
N LYS A 95 -3.53 10.88 -8.56
CA LYS A 95 -2.80 12.08 -8.14
C LYS A 95 -1.47 11.72 -7.50
N ALA A 96 -1.43 10.74 -6.59
CA ALA A 96 -0.19 10.33 -5.91
C ALA A 96 0.86 9.83 -6.92
N VAL A 97 0.46 9.02 -7.89
CA VAL A 97 1.32 8.57 -8.99
C VAL A 97 1.77 9.77 -9.84
N GLY A 98 0.84 10.64 -10.24
CA GLY A 98 1.14 11.83 -11.04
C GLY A 98 2.16 12.75 -10.36
N ASP A 99 2.00 13.00 -9.07
CA ASP A 99 2.93 13.82 -8.28
C ASP A 99 4.30 13.15 -8.16
N ALA A 100 4.36 11.82 -7.95
CA ALA A 100 5.61 11.08 -7.84
C ALA A 100 6.45 11.17 -9.12
N PHE A 101 5.81 11.05 -10.29
CA PHE A 101 6.52 11.09 -11.58
C PHE A 101 6.74 12.52 -12.12
N ARG A 102 5.93 13.51 -11.72
CA ARG A 102 6.16 14.92 -12.09
C ARG A 102 7.17 15.63 -11.19
N ALA A 103 7.32 15.17 -9.95
CA ALA A 103 8.32 15.71 -9.02
C ALA A 103 9.74 15.17 -9.31
N ALA A 104 9.88 14.14 -10.15
CA ALA A 104 11.17 13.77 -10.71
C ALA A 104 11.60 14.87 -11.69
N PRO A 105 12.71 15.60 -11.44
CA PRO A 105 13.29 16.45 -12.46
C PRO A 105 13.69 15.56 -13.64
N ASP A 106 13.65 16.09 -14.87
CA ASP A 106 14.22 15.44 -16.05
C ASP A 106 15.69 15.02 -15.76
N GLY A 107 15.91 13.78 -15.34
CA GLY A 107 17.19 13.31 -14.82
C GLY A 107 17.14 11.83 -14.47
N ASP A 108 17.83 11.03 -15.28
CA ASP A 108 18.10 9.60 -15.13
C ASP A 108 17.05 8.61 -15.64
N ALA A 109 16.61 8.81 -16.89
CA ALA A 109 16.23 7.72 -17.79
C ALA A 109 17.47 6.92 -18.28
N LYS A 110 18.42 6.60 -17.40
CA LYS A 110 19.59 5.76 -17.67
C LYS A 110 19.87 4.78 -16.53
N SER A 111 18.96 3.83 -16.33
CA SER A 111 19.31 2.46 -15.90
C SER A 111 18.05 1.59 -15.93
N LEU A 112 17.65 1.19 -17.14
CA LEU A 112 17.04 -0.11 -17.41
C LEU A 112 17.91 -0.80 -18.45
#